data_AF-A0A968FUN3-F1
#
_entry.id   AF-A0A968FUN3-F1
#
_cell.length_a   1.000
_cell.length_b   1.000
_cell.length_c   1.000
_cell.angle_alpha   90.00
_cell.angle_beta   90.00
_cell.angle_gamma   90.00
#
_symmetry.space_group_name_H-M   'P 1'
#
loop_
_entity.id
_entity.type
_entity.pdbx_description
1 polymer ?
#
loop_
_entity_poly.entity_id
_entity_poly.type
_entity_poly.pdbx_seq_one_letter_code
_entity_poly.pdbx_strand_id
1 'polypeptide(L)'
;MNNHLPEYRLPRKARQRGICLAWVAGLILCASPAWGSEIRVALSGDGEYPGVLSLKKETREIKRLCFVGIHGKGRIDRGFIRKLEQAGIPEGTFRVTGPMPEENWPAGIFLKNGALRMKPVSEAAGSNLRKMGLQGLAIHGRDFYPVAQRLVQKKQMIGFYSRQLFKRLKTYWGALGITNWDMDRLYDFWRHNTQSPDEWRVTVVAVANKQIRKLCQPPEVKRKPD
;
A
#
# COMPACT_ATOMS: atom_id res chain seq x y z
N MET A 1 -13.00 43.44 -77.99
CA MET A 1 -13.05 42.52 -79.15
C MET A 1 -13.49 41.15 -78.64
N ASN A 2 -14.60 40.70 -79.22
CA ASN A 2 -15.26 39.40 -79.27
C ASN A 2 -14.67 38.17 -78.57
N ASN A 3 -15.59 37.47 -77.88
CA ASN A 3 -15.98 36.06 -78.01
C ASN A 3 -14.88 34.99 -78.07
N HIS A 4 -14.93 34.05 -77.11
CA HIS A 4 -15.44 32.68 -77.34
C HIS A 4 -15.16 31.78 -76.12
N LEU A 5 -16.23 31.21 -75.55
CA LEU A 5 -16.19 29.84 -75.00
C LEU A 5 -15.96 28.88 -76.18
N PRO A 6 -15.28 27.72 -76.04
CA PRO A 6 -16.02 26.54 -75.57
C PRO A 6 -15.22 25.40 -74.89
N GLU A 7 -16.02 24.54 -74.24
CA GLU A 7 -16.06 23.06 -74.26
C GLU A 7 -14.78 22.22 -74.07
N TYR A 8 -14.72 21.44 -72.98
CA TYR A 8 -15.13 20.02 -72.89
C TYR A 8 -14.37 19.06 -73.83
N ARG A 9 -13.62 18.11 -73.23
CA ARG A 9 -13.93 16.67 -73.27
C ARG A 9 -12.83 15.81 -72.63
N LEU A 10 -13.26 14.92 -71.77
CA LEU A 10 -12.54 13.71 -71.32
C LEU A 10 -12.46 12.67 -72.45
N PRO A 11 -11.43 11.81 -72.44
CA PRO A 11 -11.59 10.39 -72.76
C PRO A 11 -11.13 9.53 -71.56
N ARG A 12 -12.04 8.76 -70.95
CA ARG A 12 -12.36 7.35 -71.23
C ARG A 12 -11.21 6.35 -71.01
N LYS A 13 -11.40 5.60 -69.91
CA LYS A 13 -11.19 4.16 -69.72
C LYS A 13 -9.74 3.65 -69.66
N ALA A 14 -9.37 3.10 -68.51
CA ALA A 14 -9.11 1.66 -68.40
C ALA A 14 -9.17 1.18 -66.93
N ARG A 15 -10.12 0.27 -66.70
CA ARG A 15 -10.13 -0.79 -65.67
C ARG A 15 -8.76 -1.50 -65.72
N GLN A 16 -8.13 -1.97 -64.65
CA GLN A 16 -8.57 -3.10 -63.83
C GLN A 16 -7.41 -3.53 -62.91
N ARG A 17 -7.73 -4.13 -61.75
CA ARG A 17 -6.87 -4.96 -60.85
C ARG A 17 -5.89 -4.12 -60.01
N GLY A 18 -6.07 -3.93 -58.71
CA GLY A 18 -6.42 -4.90 -57.67
C GLY A 18 -5.19 -5.05 -56.79
N ILE A 19 -5.31 -4.70 -55.51
CA ILE A 19 -4.67 -5.32 -54.33
C ILE A 19 -5.03 -4.49 -53.11
N CYS A 20 -5.55 -5.21 -52.12
CA CYS A 20 -5.99 -4.77 -50.81
C CYS A 20 -4.88 -4.11 -50.01
N LEU A 21 -5.18 -2.95 -49.41
CA LEU A 21 -4.61 -2.56 -48.11
C LEU A 21 -5.80 -2.20 -47.21
N ALA A 22 -6.45 -3.25 -46.72
CA ALA A 22 -7.38 -3.12 -45.61
C ALA A 22 -6.56 -2.70 -44.40
N TRP A 23 -6.82 -1.47 -43.95
CA TRP A 23 -6.31 -0.94 -42.70
C TRP A 23 -6.71 -1.88 -41.55
N VAL A 24 -5.74 -2.63 -41.04
CA VAL A 24 -5.90 -3.32 -39.75
C VAL A 24 -5.92 -2.23 -38.69
N ALA A 25 -7.12 -1.77 -38.36
CA ALA A 25 -7.36 -1.00 -37.16
C ALA A 25 -6.95 -1.87 -35.99
N GLY A 26 -5.77 -1.58 -35.44
CA GLY A 26 -5.30 -2.18 -34.21
C GLY A 26 -6.31 -1.89 -33.11
N LEU A 27 -7.13 -2.89 -32.79
CA LEU A 27 -7.79 -3.02 -31.50
C LEU A 27 -6.67 -3.07 -30.45
N ILE A 28 -6.19 -1.90 -30.05
CA ILE A 28 -5.59 -1.71 -28.74
C ILE A 28 -6.73 -1.95 -27.76
N LEU A 29 -6.96 -3.23 -27.47
CA LEU A 29 -7.53 -3.65 -26.20
C LEU A 29 -6.60 -3.05 -25.15
N CYS A 30 -6.93 -1.85 -24.68
CA CYS A 30 -6.55 -1.39 -23.37
C CYS A 30 -7.11 -2.43 -22.39
N ALA A 31 -6.38 -3.52 -22.21
CA ALA A 31 -6.51 -4.37 -21.05
C ALA A 31 -6.25 -3.43 -19.88
N SER A 32 -7.32 -2.90 -19.30
CA SER A 32 -7.28 -2.44 -17.93
C SER A 32 -6.63 -3.59 -17.17
N PRO A 33 -5.48 -3.38 -16.49
CA PRO A 33 -4.81 -4.48 -15.83
C PRO A 33 -5.84 -5.11 -14.91
N ALA A 34 -6.17 -6.38 -15.14
CA ALA A 34 -7.01 -7.13 -14.22
C ALA A 34 -6.29 -7.05 -12.87
N TRP A 35 -6.87 -6.30 -11.93
CA TRP A 35 -6.21 -5.92 -10.68
C TRP A 35 -5.88 -7.18 -9.88
N GLY A 36 -4.62 -7.62 -9.97
CA GLY A 36 -4.16 -8.92 -9.44
C GLY A 36 -3.50 -8.85 -8.06
N SER A 37 -3.12 -7.64 -7.60
CA SER A 37 -2.41 -7.41 -6.34
C SER A 37 -3.22 -6.49 -5.40
N GLU A 38 -3.55 -6.99 -4.21
CA GLU A 38 -4.35 -6.27 -3.22
C GLU A 38 -3.71 -6.30 -1.83
N ILE A 39 -3.65 -5.14 -1.19
CA ILE A 39 -3.41 -5.01 0.24
C ILE A 39 -4.72 -4.58 0.89
N ARG A 40 -5.18 -5.32 1.89
CA ARG A 40 -6.33 -4.94 2.70
C ARG A 40 -5.90 -4.67 4.13
N VAL A 41 -6.24 -3.49 4.62
CA VAL A 41 -6.04 -3.05 6.00
C VAL A 41 -7.42 -2.98 6.66
N ALA A 42 -7.74 -3.96 7.47
CA ALA A 42 -9.00 -4.00 8.21
C ALA A 42 -8.77 -3.52 9.65
N LEU A 43 -9.39 -2.40 10.01
CA LEU A 43 -9.23 -1.76 11.33
C LEU A 43 -10.51 -1.91 12.15
N SER A 44 -10.38 -2.02 13.46
CA SER A 44 -11.52 -2.16 14.39
C SER A 44 -11.86 -0.90 15.17
N GLY A 45 -10.89 0.02 15.30
CA GLY A 45 -10.96 1.13 16.26
C GLY A 45 -10.72 0.71 17.71
N ASP A 46 -10.46 -0.57 17.98
CA ASP A 46 -10.21 -1.11 19.32
C ASP A 46 -8.72 -1.05 19.69
N GLY A 47 -8.42 -0.61 20.92
CA GLY A 47 -7.03 -0.47 21.38
C GLY A 47 -6.28 -1.79 21.60
N GLU A 48 -6.98 -2.85 21.98
CA GLU A 48 -6.40 -4.17 22.25
C GLU A 48 -6.20 -4.97 20.95
N TYR A 49 -7.16 -4.88 20.03
CA TYR A 49 -7.15 -5.57 18.73
C TYR A 49 -7.32 -4.57 17.57
N PRO A 50 -6.29 -3.77 17.23
CA PRO A 50 -6.45 -2.63 16.30
C PRO A 50 -6.86 -3.01 14.88
N GLY A 51 -6.52 -4.22 14.44
CA GLY A 51 -6.85 -4.68 13.10
C GLY A 51 -5.92 -5.76 12.57
N VAL A 52 -6.03 -5.99 11.26
CA VAL A 52 -5.30 -6.99 10.52
C VAL A 52 -4.93 -6.47 9.13
N LEU A 53 -3.77 -6.90 8.65
CA LEU A 53 -3.29 -6.74 7.30
C LEU A 53 -3.40 -8.05 6.54
N SER A 54 -3.88 -8.01 5.29
CA SER A 54 -3.77 -9.13 4.35
C SER A 54 -3.23 -8.65 3.01
N LEU A 55 -2.47 -9.52 2.34
CA LEU A 55 -1.93 -9.27 1.01
C LEU A 55 -2.31 -10.43 0.11
N LYS A 56 -2.68 -10.14 -1.13
CA LYS A 56 -2.94 -11.15 -2.15
C LYS A 56 -2.31 -10.70 -3.46
N LYS A 57 -1.56 -11.59 -4.10
CA LYS A 57 -1.12 -11.44 -5.49
C LYS A 57 -1.34 -12.76 -6.21
N GLU A 58 -2.24 -12.76 -7.19
CA GLU A 58 -2.62 -13.97 -7.95
C GLU A 58 -3.01 -15.13 -7.01
N THR A 59 -2.22 -16.21 -6.99
CA THR A 59 -2.41 -17.41 -6.15
C THR A 59 -1.70 -17.34 -4.80
N ARG A 60 -0.85 -16.33 -4.57
CA ARG A 60 -0.07 -16.16 -3.35
C ARG A 60 -0.77 -15.18 -2.42
N GLU A 61 -0.85 -15.51 -1.13
CA GLU A 61 -1.47 -14.64 -0.16
C GLU A 61 -0.85 -14.73 1.23
N ILE A 62 -0.88 -13.59 1.92
CA ILE A 62 -0.82 -13.52 3.38
C ILE A 62 -2.25 -13.25 3.86
N LYS A 63 -2.89 -14.28 4.40
CA LYS A 63 -4.29 -14.19 4.89
C LYS A 63 -4.46 -13.19 6.03
N ARG A 64 -3.48 -13.11 6.94
CA ARG A 64 -3.53 -12.22 8.10
C ARG A 64 -2.15 -11.95 8.71
N LEU A 65 -1.91 -10.70 9.06
CA LEU A 65 -0.88 -10.22 9.99
C LEU A 65 -1.57 -9.27 10.97
N CYS A 66 -1.55 -9.60 12.25
CA CYS A 66 -2.30 -8.86 13.26
C CYS A 66 -1.52 -7.63 13.73
N PHE A 67 -2.22 -6.50 13.81
CA PHE A 67 -1.63 -5.30 14.41
C PHE A 67 -1.52 -5.46 15.92
N VAL A 68 -0.41 -4.97 16.47
CA VAL A 68 -0.10 -5.05 17.89
C VAL A 68 -0.85 -3.95 18.63
N GLY A 69 -1.68 -4.35 19.59
CA GLY A 69 -2.46 -3.44 20.45
C GLY A 69 -1.63 -2.61 21.43
N ILE A 70 -2.29 -1.70 22.14
CA ILE A 70 -1.67 -0.71 23.04
C ILE A 70 -0.87 -1.33 24.19
N HIS A 71 -1.22 -2.55 24.62
CA HIS A 71 -0.53 -3.31 25.66
C HIS A 71 0.65 -4.15 25.12
N GLY A 72 0.83 -4.19 23.80
CA GLY A 72 1.90 -4.93 23.17
C GLY A 72 3.29 -4.36 23.45
N LYS A 73 4.28 -5.26 23.48
CA LYS A 73 5.69 -4.90 23.63
C LYS A 73 6.24 -4.35 22.33
N GLY A 74 6.98 -3.25 22.41
CA GLY A 74 7.70 -2.68 21.28
C GLY A 74 7.41 -1.21 21.05
N ARG A 75 7.78 -0.75 19.87
CA ARG A 75 7.44 0.58 19.37
C ARG A 75 6.01 0.53 18.86
N ILE A 76 5.09 1.14 19.59
CA ILE A 76 3.66 1.15 19.28
C ILE A 76 3.18 2.59 19.31
N ASP A 77 2.52 3.04 18.26
CA ASP A 77 1.92 4.37 18.23
C ASP A 77 0.56 4.37 18.92
N ARG A 78 0.62 4.28 20.26
CA ARG A 78 -0.56 4.28 21.12
C ARG A 78 -1.45 5.51 20.91
N GLY A 79 -0.84 6.64 20.54
CA GLY A 79 -1.59 7.87 20.25
C GLY A 79 -2.46 7.71 19.01
N PHE A 80 -1.89 7.16 17.94
CA PHE A 80 -2.65 6.88 16.72
C PHE A 80 -3.75 5.82 16.95
N ILE A 81 -3.44 4.72 17.63
CA ILE A 81 -4.43 3.67 17.91
C ILE A 81 -5.64 4.24 18.67
N ARG A 82 -5.42 5.06 19.70
CA ARG A 82 -6.51 5.73 20.43
C ARG A 82 -7.28 6.74 19.57
N LYS A 83 -6.60 7.44 18.65
CA LYS A 83 -7.27 8.37 17.72
C LYS A 83 -8.21 7.64 16.76
N LEU A 84 -7.96 6.39 16.40
CA LEU A 84 -8.87 5.61 15.54
C LEU A 84 -10.25 5.42 16.17
N GLU A 85 -10.29 5.24 17.49
CA GLU A 85 -11.54 5.14 18.25
C GLU A 85 -12.31 6.48 18.25
N GLN A 86 -11.59 7.59 18.41
CA GLN A 86 -12.18 8.92 18.60
C GLN A 86 -12.58 9.61 17.30
N ALA A 87 -11.71 9.55 16.29
CA ALA A 87 -11.87 10.26 15.02
C ALA A 87 -12.31 9.34 13.86
N GLY A 88 -12.51 8.06 14.15
CA GLY A 88 -12.96 7.06 13.20
C GLY A 88 -11.84 6.50 12.32
N ILE A 89 -12.19 5.42 11.62
CA ILE A 89 -11.28 4.70 10.72
C ILE A 89 -11.14 5.49 9.41
N PRO A 90 -9.93 5.67 8.86
CA PRO A 90 -9.72 6.33 7.58
C PRO A 90 -10.00 5.36 6.43
N GLU A 91 -11.27 5.01 6.23
CA GLU A 91 -11.70 4.08 5.19
C GLU A 91 -11.47 4.65 3.77
N GLY A 92 -11.22 3.75 2.83
CA GLY A 92 -11.13 4.06 1.41
C GLY A 92 -9.90 3.48 0.73
N THR A 93 -9.59 4.02 -0.45
CA THR A 93 -8.51 3.54 -1.30
C THR A 93 -7.22 4.30 -1.03
N PHE A 94 -6.13 3.56 -0.95
CA PHE A 94 -4.78 4.03 -0.71
C PHE A 94 -3.85 3.49 -1.81
N ARG A 95 -2.68 4.12 -1.95
CA ARG A 95 -1.58 3.64 -2.80
C ARG A 95 -0.33 3.46 -1.96
N VAL A 96 0.45 2.44 -2.27
CA VAL A 96 1.78 2.28 -1.65
C VAL A 96 2.68 3.42 -2.08
N THR A 97 3.53 3.91 -1.18
CA THR A 97 4.46 4.99 -1.48
C THR A 97 5.78 4.83 -0.72
N GLY A 98 6.77 5.62 -1.12
CA GLY A 98 8.03 5.74 -0.41
C GLY A 98 7.93 6.61 0.86
N PRO A 99 9.05 6.79 1.58
CA PRO A 99 9.12 7.79 2.64
C PRO A 99 8.93 9.20 2.07
N MET A 100 8.41 10.10 2.90
CA MET A 100 8.39 11.52 2.57
C MET A 100 9.80 12.11 2.68
N PRO A 101 10.14 13.14 1.90
CA PRO A 101 11.43 13.82 2.00
C PRO A 101 11.75 14.26 3.43
N GLU A 102 10.76 14.77 4.15
CA GLU A 102 10.88 15.32 5.51
C GLU A 102 11.14 14.25 6.58
N GLU A 103 10.92 12.96 6.26
CA GLU A 103 11.27 11.85 7.14
C GLU A 103 12.78 11.63 7.24
N ASN A 104 13.56 12.13 6.25
CA ASN A 104 14.99 11.82 6.12
C ASN A 104 15.25 10.32 6.32
N TRP A 105 14.42 9.49 5.67
CA TRP A 105 14.44 8.04 5.86
C TRP A 105 15.63 7.45 5.09
N PRO A 106 16.39 6.49 5.67
CA PRO A 106 17.62 5.96 5.06
C PRO A 106 17.43 5.10 3.80
N ALA A 107 16.22 4.97 3.28
CA ALA A 107 15.91 4.12 2.13
C ALA A 107 14.67 4.61 1.38
N GLY A 108 14.76 4.83 0.07
CA GLY A 108 13.60 5.20 -0.75
C GLY A 108 12.56 4.09 -0.95
N ILE A 109 12.89 2.85 -0.59
CA ILE A 109 12.08 1.65 -0.81
C ILE A 109 11.74 0.94 0.50
N PHE A 110 10.77 0.03 0.44
CA PHE A 110 10.47 -0.88 1.55
C PHE A 110 11.59 -1.90 1.74
N LEU A 111 12.13 -1.97 2.97
CA LEU A 111 13.21 -2.88 3.36
C LEU A 111 12.79 -3.75 4.54
N LYS A 112 13.55 -4.84 4.77
CA LYS A 112 13.39 -5.70 5.95
C LYS A 112 13.46 -4.86 7.21
N ASN A 113 12.44 -4.99 8.07
CA ASN A 113 12.29 -4.18 9.29
C ASN A 113 12.34 -2.66 9.01
N GLY A 114 11.82 -2.25 7.86
CA GLY A 114 11.48 -0.86 7.53
C GLY A 114 10.02 -0.53 7.85
N ALA A 115 9.42 0.33 7.04
CA ALA A 115 8.00 0.64 7.12
C ALA A 115 7.37 0.66 5.72
N LEU A 116 6.26 -0.07 5.55
CA LEU A 116 5.44 -0.06 4.34
C LEU A 116 4.46 1.10 4.46
N ARG A 117 4.57 2.10 3.59
CA ARG A 117 3.78 3.34 3.67
C ARG A 117 2.70 3.36 2.62
N MET A 118 1.57 3.96 2.97
CA MET A 118 0.44 4.11 2.06
C MET A 118 -0.25 5.46 2.25
N LYS A 119 -0.51 6.15 1.14
CA LYS A 119 -1.20 7.44 1.12
C LYS A 119 -2.62 7.28 0.57
N PRO A 120 -3.59 8.03 1.11
CA PRO A 120 -4.95 8.03 0.57
C PRO A 120 -4.93 8.51 -0.89
N VAL A 121 -5.77 7.89 -1.73
CA VAL A 121 -5.95 8.29 -3.14
C VAL A 121 -6.99 9.40 -3.25
N SER A 122 -8.02 9.36 -2.41
CA SER A 122 -9.10 10.35 -2.41
C SER A 122 -9.05 11.29 -1.21
N GLU A 123 -9.56 12.49 -1.41
CA GLU A 123 -9.76 13.48 -0.34
C GLU A 123 -10.62 12.95 0.81
N ALA A 124 -11.65 12.15 0.50
CA ALA A 124 -12.49 11.51 1.50
C ALA A 124 -11.69 10.59 2.43
N ALA A 125 -10.88 9.68 1.85
CA ALA A 125 -10.03 8.76 2.61
C ALA A 125 -8.94 9.49 3.41
N GLY A 126 -8.45 10.62 2.91
CA GLY A 126 -7.44 11.43 3.57
C GLY A 126 -7.95 12.37 4.67
N SER A 127 -9.25 12.68 4.69
CA SER A 127 -9.82 13.69 5.59
C SER A 127 -9.60 13.36 7.08
N ASN A 128 -9.86 12.11 7.49
CA ASN A 128 -9.67 11.66 8.87
C ASN A 128 -8.20 11.70 9.28
N LEU A 129 -7.29 11.28 8.40
CA LEU A 129 -5.85 11.31 8.66
C LEU A 129 -5.32 12.74 8.79
N ARG A 130 -5.76 13.66 7.93
CA ARG A 130 -5.34 15.06 8.00
C ARG A 130 -5.82 15.75 9.27
N LYS A 131 -7.04 15.47 9.74
CA LYS A 131 -7.52 15.94 11.06
C LYS A 131 -6.62 15.47 12.20
N MET A 132 -5.99 14.30 12.06
CA MET A 132 -5.02 13.77 13.02
C MET A 132 -3.60 14.33 12.83
N GLY A 133 -3.35 15.14 11.80
CA GLY A 133 -2.03 15.64 11.41
C GLY A 133 -1.19 14.65 10.61
N LEU A 134 -1.81 13.63 9.99
CA LEU A 134 -1.13 12.51 9.35
C LEU A 134 -1.35 12.51 7.83
N GLN A 135 -0.36 11.97 7.12
CA GLN A 135 -0.31 11.93 5.66
C GLN A 135 -0.78 10.59 5.08
N GLY A 136 -0.91 9.56 5.93
CA GLY A 136 -1.18 8.20 5.51
C GLY A 136 -1.06 7.20 6.66
N LEU A 137 -0.98 5.92 6.30
CA LEU A 137 -0.68 4.84 7.23
C LEU A 137 0.72 4.27 6.97
N ALA A 138 1.33 3.72 8.01
CA ALA A 138 2.58 2.99 7.90
C ALA A 138 2.55 1.69 8.71
N ILE A 139 2.93 0.58 8.09
CA ILE A 139 3.04 -0.72 8.76
C ILE A 139 4.50 -1.01 9.04
N HIS A 140 4.84 -1.38 10.28
CA HIS A 140 6.23 -1.58 10.67
C HIS A 140 6.41 -2.69 11.71
N GLY A 141 7.63 -3.22 11.81
CA GLY A 141 8.01 -4.18 12.85
C GLY A 141 8.27 -3.53 14.21
N ARG A 142 8.59 -4.33 15.23
CA ARG A 142 8.90 -3.85 16.59
C ARG A 142 10.13 -2.92 16.61
N ASP A 143 11.10 -3.22 15.76
CA ASP A 143 12.31 -2.44 15.60
C ASP A 143 12.67 -2.20 14.15
N PHE A 144 13.63 -1.30 13.96
CA PHE A 144 14.11 -0.92 12.65
C PHE A 144 15.49 -1.50 12.36
N TYR A 145 15.89 -2.62 12.98
CA TYR A 145 17.13 -3.30 12.63
C TYR A 145 16.86 -4.30 11.50
N PRO A 146 17.60 -4.29 10.36
CA PRO A 146 18.90 -3.65 10.18
C PRO A 146 18.86 -2.26 9.52
N VAL A 147 17.70 -1.68 9.23
CA VAL A 147 17.62 -0.32 8.62
C VAL A 147 18.43 0.71 9.41
N ALA A 148 18.33 0.68 10.74
CA ALA A 148 19.08 1.54 11.64
C ALA A 148 20.59 1.26 11.64
N GLN A 149 21.04 0.04 11.33
CA GLN A 149 22.46 -0.31 11.22
C GLN A 149 23.12 0.42 10.04
N ARG A 150 22.39 0.71 8.96
CA ARG A 150 22.92 1.47 7.82
C ARG A 150 23.24 2.93 8.17
N LEU A 151 22.69 3.43 9.27
CA LEU A 151 22.91 4.80 9.76
C LEU A 151 24.04 4.90 10.79
N VAL A 152 24.57 3.77 11.29
CA VAL A 152 25.52 3.78 12.41
C VAL A 152 26.61 2.73 12.26
N GLN A 153 27.84 3.14 12.53
CA GLN A 153 28.97 2.20 12.58
C GLN A 153 29.03 1.45 13.93
N LYS A 154 28.62 2.10 15.03
CA LYS A 154 28.66 1.51 16.38
C LYS A 154 27.33 0.81 16.72
N LYS A 155 27.38 -0.51 16.96
CA LYS A 155 26.19 -1.33 17.32
C LYS A 155 25.39 -0.77 18.51
N GLN A 156 26.08 -0.18 19.48
CA GLN A 156 25.50 0.42 20.68
C GLN A 156 24.49 1.53 20.35
N MET A 157 24.65 2.20 19.20
CA MET A 157 23.81 3.32 18.76
C MET A 157 22.55 2.87 18.01
N ILE A 158 22.46 1.59 17.60
CA ILE A 158 21.32 1.08 16.81
C ILE A 158 19.99 1.34 17.54
N GLY A 159 19.95 1.14 18.85
CA GLY A 159 18.75 1.39 19.66
C GLY A 159 18.31 2.86 19.62
N PHE A 160 19.26 3.79 19.69
CA PHE A 160 19.02 5.23 19.60
C PHE A 160 18.45 5.61 18.22
N TYR A 161 19.09 5.21 17.14
CA TYR A 161 18.64 5.53 15.79
C TYR A 161 17.31 4.88 15.45
N SER A 162 17.08 3.65 15.89
CA SER A 162 15.79 3.00 15.72
C SER A 162 14.67 3.70 16.51
N ARG A 163 14.94 4.33 17.67
CA ARG A 163 13.97 5.22 18.33
C ARG A 163 13.72 6.51 17.53
N GLN A 164 14.76 7.10 16.95
CA GLN A 164 14.61 8.30 16.13
C GLN A 164 13.78 8.02 14.86
N LEU A 165 14.05 6.92 14.16
CA LEU A 165 13.27 6.48 13.00
C LEU A 165 11.79 6.32 13.36
N PHE A 166 11.49 5.71 14.51
CA PHE A 166 10.12 5.61 14.97
C PHE A 166 9.46 6.95 15.22
N LYS A 167 10.16 7.86 15.92
CA LYS A 167 9.65 9.20 16.21
C LYS A 167 9.29 9.93 14.91
N ARG A 168 10.14 9.84 13.88
CA ARG A 168 9.87 10.40 12.56
C ARG A 168 8.67 9.73 11.89
N LEU A 169 8.61 8.41 11.90
CA LEU A 169 7.49 7.66 11.31
C LEU A 169 6.14 8.12 11.89
N LYS A 170 6.01 8.16 13.23
CA LYS A 170 4.76 8.58 13.89
C LYS A 170 4.45 10.08 13.78
N THR A 171 5.40 10.89 13.31
CA THR A 171 5.17 12.32 13.09
C THR A 171 4.32 12.54 11.84
N TYR A 172 4.47 11.67 10.84
CA TYR A 172 3.86 11.84 9.54
C TYR A 172 2.81 10.77 9.21
N TRP A 173 2.87 9.61 9.86
CA TRP A 173 2.06 8.44 9.52
C TRP A 173 1.31 7.90 10.72
N GLY A 174 0.11 7.38 10.46
CA GLY A 174 -0.57 6.49 11.39
C GLY A 174 0.16 5.16 11.45
N ALA A 175 1.05 5.01 12.43
CA ALA A 175 1.96 3.87 12.52
C ALA A 175 1.29 2.67 13.21
N LEU A 176 1.15 1.57 12.47
CA LEU A 176 0.59 0.30 12.90
C LEU A 176 1.72 -0.73 13.01
N GLY A 177 1.95 -1.22 14.23
CA GLY A 177 2.99 -2.22 14.50
C GLY A 177 2.52 -3.64 14.22
N ILE A 178 3.39 -4.48 13.67
CA ILE A 178 3.25 -5.94 13.61
C ILE A 178 4.43 -6.61 14.33
N THR A 179 4.36 -7.91 14.59
CA THR A 179 5.48 -8.65 15.19
C THR A 179 6.69 -8.70 14.23
N ASN A 180 7.91 -8.86 14.74
CA ASN A 180 9.07 -9.03 13.85
C ASN A 180 8.98 -10.30 12.99
N TRP A 181 8.33 -11.35 13.51
CA TRP A 181 8.09 -12.57 12.73
C TRP A 181 7.12 -12.30 11.56
N ASP A 182 6.04 -11.56 11.81
CA ASP A 182 5.13 -11.12 10.74
C ASP A 182 5.78 -10.13 9.78
N MET A 183 6.69 -9.30 10.28
CA MET A 183 7.46 -8.36 9.47
C MET A 183 8.40 -9.07 8.49
N ASP A 184 9.04 -10.16 8.93
CA ASP A 184 9.87 -11.01 8.08
C ASP A 184 9.00 -11.65 6.97
N ARG A 185 7.83 -12.19 7.32
CA ARG A 185 6.86 -12.72 6.34
C ARG A 185 6.39 -11.66 5.35
N LEU A 186 6.05 -10.46 5.83
CA LEU A 186 5.63 -9.34 5.00
C LEU A 186 6.74 -8.95 4.02
N TYR A 187 7.97 -8.81 4.50
CA TYR A 187 9.10 -8.44 3.67
C TYR A 187 9.42 -9.50 2.62
N ASP A 188 9.47 -10.78 3.02
CA ASP A 188 9.74 -11.87 2.09
C ASP A 188 8.67 -11.97 1.03
N PHE A 189 7.38 -11.85 1.41
CA PHE A 189 6.30 -11.78 0.44
C PHE A 189 6.48 -10.58 -0.50
N TRP A 190 6.70 -9.39 0.04
CA TRP A 190 6.86 -8.18 -0.76
C TRP A 190 8.00 -8.33 -1.78
N ARG A 191 9.19 -8.76 -1.32
CA ARG A 191 10.39 -8.89 -2.14
C ARG A 191 10.21 -9.85 -3.31
N HIS A 192 9.54 -10.98 -3.11
CA HIS A 192 9.39 -12.01 -4.16
C HIS A 192 8.22 -11.74 -5.11
N ASN A 193 7.28 -10.89 -4.71
CA ASN A 193 6.03 -10.72 -5.44
C ASN A 193 5.85 -9.32 -5.99
N THR A 194 6.67 -8.33 -5.62
CA THR A 194 6.47 -6.94 -6.05
C THR A 194 7.50 -6.53 -7.09
N GLN A 195 7.04 -6.11 -8.26
CA GLN A 195 7.91 -5.47 -9.27
C GLN A 195 7.94 -3.96 -9.07
N SER A 196 6.76 -3.35 -8.90
CA SER A 196 6.59 -1.93 -8.58
C SER A 196 5.58 -1.73 -7.45
N PRO A 197 5.77 -0.78 -6.54
CA PRO A 197 4.75 -0.43 -5.55
C PRO A 197 3.40 -0.03 -6.17
N ASP A 198 3.39 0.54 -7.37
CA ASP A 198 2.18 1.05 -8.03
C ASP A 198 1.23 -0.07 -8.50
N GLU A 199 1.68 -1.32 -8.55
CA GLU A 199 0.83 -2.46 -8.91
C GLU A 199 -0.14 -2.83 -7.78
N TRP A 200 0.10 -2.36 -6.55
CA TRP A 200 -0.66 -2.72 -5.36
C TRP A 200 -1.81 -1.75 -5.12
N ARG A 201 -3.03 -2.25 -5.23
CA ARG A 201 -4.21 -1.54 -4.73
C ARG A 201 -4.35 -1.75 -3.23
N VAL A 202 -4.45 -0.67 -2.47
CA VAL A 202 -4.62 -0.74 -1.03
C VAL A 202 -6.03 -0.29 -0.64
N THR A 203 -6.73 -1.07 0.18
CA THR A 203 -8.04 -0.73 0.70
C THR A 203 -8.03 -0.76 2.22
N VAL A 204 -8.45 0.35 2.85
CA VAL A 204 -8.67 0.44 4.29
C VAL A 204 -10.16 0.34 4.57
N VAL A 205 -10.55 -0.55 5.47
CA VAL A 205 -11.96 -0.81 5.81
C VAL A 205 -12.16 -0.90 7.31
N ALA A 206 -13.32 -0.46 7.78
CA ALA A 206 -13.79 -0.71 9.13
C ALA A 206 -14.34 -2.14 9.26
N VAL A 207 -14.00 -2.81 10.35
CA VAL A 207 -14.46 -4.17 10.66
C VAL A 207 -14.82 -4.27 12.13
N ALA A 208 -15.90 -4.98 12.44
CA ALA A 208 -16.32 -5.19 13.83
C ALA A 208 -15.21 -5.82 14.67
N ASN A 209 -14.96 -5.27 15.87
CA ASN A 209 -13.93 -5.75 16.79
C ASN A 209 -14.03 -7.27 17.05
N LYS A 210 -15.25 -7.81 17.20
CA LYS A 210 -15.50 -9.25 17.38
C LYS A 210 -14.84 -10.11 16.29
N GLN A 211 -14.83 -9.64 15.04
CA GLN A 211 -14.19 -10.34 13.93
C GLN A 211 -12.66 -10.27 14.03
N ILE A 212 -12.08 -9.11 14.34
CA ILE A 212 -10.63 -8.97 14.51
C ILE A 212 -10.14 -9.77 15.71
N ARG A 213 -10.85 -9.72 16.84
CA ARG A 213 -10.53 -10.51 18.03
C ARG A 213 -10.52 -12.01 17.73
N LYS A 214 -11.52 -12.53 17.01
CA LYS A 214 -11.52 -13.95 16.57
C LYS A 214 -10.30 -14.31 15.72
N LEU A 215 -9.77 -13.36 14.95
CA LEU A 215 -8.60 -13.57 14.10
C LEU A 215 -7.27 -13.42 14.84
N CYS A 216 -7.19 -12.51 15.81
CA CYS A 216 -5.93 -12.07 16.38
C CYS A 216 -5.72 -12.45 17.85
N GLN A 217 -6.78 -12.86 18.55
CA GLN A 217 -6.64 -13.40 19.89
C GLN A 217 -5.87 -14.74 19.83
N PRO A 218 -4.80 -14.90 20.61
CA PRO A 218 -4.13 -16.18 20.74
C PRO A 218 -5.12 -17.26 21.20
N PRO A 219 -4.97 -18.52 20.75
CA PRO A 219 -5.81 -19.60 21.22
C PRO A 219 -5.68 -19.74 22.74
N GLU A 220 -6.80 -19.87 23.43
CA GLU A 220 -6.80 -20.17 24.87
C GLU A 220 -6.28 -21.59 25.06
N VAL A 221 -5.03 -21.71 25.51
CA VAL A 221 -4.45 -22.99 25.87
C VAL A 221 -5.00 -23.37 27.24
N LYS A 222 -5.99 -24.26 27.29
CA LYS A 222 -6.36 -24.93 28.55
C LYS A 222 -5.18 -25.79 28.97
N ARG A 223 -4.39 -25.33 29.94
CA ARG A 223 -3.43 -26.19 30.62
C ARG A 223 -4.25 -27.27 31.34
N LYS A 224 -3.96 -28.54 31.07
CA LYS A 224 -4.47 -29.61 31.94
C LYS A 224 -3.86 -29.38 33.34
N PRO A 225 -4.63 -29.58 34.43
CA PRO A 225 -4.02 -29.65 35.75
C PRO A 225 -3.00 -30.79 35.74
N ASP A 226 -1.83 -30.54 36.32
CA ASP A 226 -0.80 -31.55 36.57
C ASP A 226 -1.30 -32.63 37.53
#